data_AF-A0AAE8N5H4-F1
#
_entry.id   AF-A0AAE8N5H4-F1
#
_cell.length_a   1.000
_cell.length_b   1.000
_cell.length_c   1.000
_cell.angle_alpha   90.00
_cell.angle_beta   90.00
_cell.angle_gamma   90.00
#
_symmetry.space_group_name_H-M   'P 1'
#
loop_
_entity.id
_entity.type
_entity.pdbx_description
1 polymer ?
#
loop_
_entity_poly.entity_id
_entity_poly.type
_entity_poly.pdbx_seq_one_letter_code
_entity_poly.pdbx_strand_id
1 'polypeptide(L)'
;MGLPSRPRPVYYAPPPRASTFNPSLRLPPLQIQSPPLAGDSARYVSPLDVAMSRGTDSQVGVGAMIMSIPYLNKIETLCRICPALQVPHPGSPRTETRGALIAIEGPRPEMLRMVAGAVERMLSGSEDIVLKKWGDDDSSPRAEEAGMANRGSSWRFKPHAEASRYCMSYFGRMTRWHERSNEIIQHITTQPGPMPDDATAGGRSRSTTWLAETLASTSNTRVPVALVTTGFSLTWSDKFACAMPIIDSYAPVDHWTWVATFWRGIVGPDLFIYVKPSSEEDIRKFGNIEVKSNGIMVVRIDERREMDEMTERRLVFETVEWVRGGTYKTSF
;
A
#
# COMPACT_ATOMS: atom_id res chain seq x y z
N MET A 1 62.23 -63.37 -1.70
CA MET A 1 60.89 -62.81 -1.95
C MET A 1 60.90 -62.12 -3.30
N GLY A 2 60.21 -62.68 -4.30
CA GLY A 2 60.06 -62.07 -5.62
C GLY A 2 58.62 -62.23 -6.05
N LEU A 3 57.87 -61.13 -6.08
CA LEU A 3 56.49 -61.10 -6.55
C LEU A 3 56.49 -61.16 -8.10
N PRO A 4 55.69 -62.03 -8.72
CA PRO A 4 55.50 -62.05 -10.16
C PRO A 4 54.54 -60.95 -10.64
N SER A 5 54.79 -60.54 -11.87
CA SER A 5 54.25 -59.38 -12.59
C SER A 5 52.73 -59.39 -12.81
N ARG A 6 52.11 -58.22 -12.65
CA ARG A 6 50.67 -57.97 -12.85
C ARG A 6 50.34 -57.77 -14.34
N PRO A 7 49.25 -58.37 -14.88
CA PRO A 7 48.83 -58.18 -16.27
C PRO A 7 48.22 -56.80 -16.53
N ARG A 8 48.41 -56.28 -17.75
CA ARG A 8 47.94 -54.97 -18.23
C ARG A 8 46.40 -54.93 -18.37
N PRO A 9 45.71 -53.81 -18.06
CA PRO A 9 44.29 -53.67 -18.29
C PRO A 9 43.96 -53.40 -19.77
N VAL A 10 42.87 -54.00 -20.22
CA VAL A 10 42.20 -53.81 -21.51
C VAL A 10 41.51 -52.43 -21.52
N TYR A 11 41.77 -51.62 -22.55
CA TYR A 11 41.07 -50.35 -22.79
C TYR A 11 39.67 -50.63 -23.33
N TYR A 12 38.63 -50.25 -22.57
CA TYR A 12 37.27 -50.12 -23.10
C TYR A 12 37.11 -48.73 -23.72
N ALA A 13 36.77 -48.68 -25.01
CA ALA A 13 36.38 -47.45 -25.71
C ALA A 13 34.95 -47.04 -25.34
N PRO A 14 34.65 -45.75 -25.09
CA PRO A 14 33.29 -45.29 -24.83
C PRO A 14 32.46 -45.18 -26.14
N PRO A 15 31.12 -45.38 -26.07
CA PRO A 15 30.26 -45.29 -27.24
C PRO A 15 30.02 -43.84 -27.67
N PRO A 16 29.73 -43.59 -28.96
CA PRO A 16 29.51 -42.24 -29.49
C PRO A 16 28.18 -41.67 -28.99
N ARG A 17 28.23 -40.50 -28.32
CA ARG A 17 27.04 -39.73 -27.96
C ARG A 17 26.48 -39.07 -29.23
N ALA A 18 25.36 -39.59 -29.73
CA ALA A 18 24.56 -38.92 -30.73
C ALA A 18 24.00 -37.61 -30.14
N SER A 19 24.39 -36.48 -30.72
CA SER A 19 23.82 -35.16 -30.43
C SER A 19 22.52 -35.02 -31.23
N THR A 20 21.38 -35.24 -30.57
CA THR A 20 20.07 -34.85 -31.09
C THR A 20 19.89 -33.35 -30.89
N PHE A 21 20.58 -32.56 -31.71
CA PHE A 21 20.34 -31.12 -31.83
C PHE A 21 19.09 -30.90 -32.68
N ASN A 22 18.01 -30.40 -32.08
CA ASN A 22 16.79 -30.03 -32.82
C ASN A 22 16.91 -28.57 -33.31
N PRO A 23 17.06 -28.32 -34.63
CA PRO A 23 17.25 -26.98 -35.17
C PRO A 23 16.00 -26.09 -35.10
N SER A 24 14.83 -26.61 -34.69
CA SER A 24 13.59 -25.83 -34.51
C SER A 24 13.51 -25.08 -33.18
N LEU A 25 14.50 -25.23 -32.28
CA LEU A 25 14.61 -24.50 -31.01
C LEU A 25 15.63 -23.36 -31.07
N ARG A 26 15.83 -22.75 -32.25
CA ARG A 26 16.56 -21.50 -32.34
C ARG A 26 15.59 -20.38 -31.96
N LEU A 27 15.84 -19.76 -30.81
CA LEU A 27 15.22 -18.47 -30.49
C LEU A 27 15.53 -17.51 -31.64
N PRO A 28 14.56 -16.69 -32.09
CA PRO A 28 14.86 -15.61 -33.01
C PRO A 28 15.97 -14.74 -32.40
N PRO A 29 16.94 -14.27 -33.21
CA PRO A 29 17.97 -13.38 -32.69
C PRO A 29 17.31 -12.17 -32.05
N LEU A 30 17.74 -11.81 -30.84
CA LEU A 30 17.36 -10.56 -30.19
C LEU A 30 17.79 -9.40 -31.10
N GLN A 31 16.85 -8.84 -31.84
CA GLN A 31 17.03 -7.57 -32.54
C GLN A 31 17.07 -6.47 -31.47
N ILE A 32 18.25 -6.23 -30.91
CA ILE A 32 18.54 -5.00 -30.18
C ILE A 32 18.59 -3.91 -31.24
N GLN A 33 17.44 -3.26 -31.48
CA GLN A 33 17.40 -2.03 -32.26
C GLN A 33 18.22 -0.98 -31.48
N SER A 34 19.42 -0.71 -31.98
CA SER A 34 20.17 0.47 -31.59
C SER A 34 19.44 1.69 -32.15
N PRO A 35 19.11 2.71 -31.34
CA PRO A 35 18.54 3.94 -31.86
C PRO A 35 19.57 4.64 -32.78
N PRO A 36 19.12 5.31 -33.85
CA PRO A 36 20.02 6.00 -34.76
C PRO A 36 20.70 7.16 -34.03
N LEU A 37 22.03 7.27 -34.22
CA LEU A 37 22.78 8.47 -33.89
C LEU A 37 22.29 9.61 -34.77
N ALA A 38 21.41 10.44 -34.23
CA ALA A 38 21.14 11.79 -34.70
C ALA A 38 21.47 12.73 -33.54
N GLY A 39 22.46 13.59 -33.77
CA GLY A 39 22.99 14.49 -32.77
C GLY A 39 21.94 15.50 -32.32
N ASP A 40 21.80 15.64 -31.00
CA ASP A 40 21.78 16.97 -30.42
C ASP A 40 22.22 16.92 -28.95
N SER A 41 22.78 18.02 -28.48
CA SER A 41 23.52 18.13 -27.21
C SER A 41 22.71 17.75 -25.98
N ALA A 42 22.87 16.52 -25.47
CA ALA A 42 22.54 16.18 -24.09
C ALA A 42 23.67 15.35 -23.49
N ARG A 43 24.24 15.85 -22.37
CA ARG A 43 25.32 15.19 -21.63
C ARG A 43 24.79 13.88 -21.04
N TYR A 44 25.01 12.77 -21.76
CA TYR A 44 24.91 11.44 -21.19
C TYR A 44 26.04 11.28 -20.17
N VAL A 45 25.71 11.35 -18.88
CA VAL A 45 26.63 10.93 -17.83
C VAL A 45 26.70 9.40 -17.90
N SER A 46 27.88 8.88 -18.25
CA SER A 46 28.13 7.44 -18.34
C SER A 46 27.90 6.78 -16.97
N PRO A 47 27.28 5.59 -16.88
CA PRO A 47 27.02 4.89 -15.61
C PRO A 47 28.28 4.56 -14.80
N LEU A 48 29.48 4.66 -15.40
CA LEU A 48 30.75 4.40 -14.74
C LEU A 48 31.27 5.59 -13.91
N ASP A 49 30.83 6.83 -14.18
CA ASP A 49 31.34 8.03 -13.49
C ASP A 49 30.63 8.36 -12.17
N VAL A 50 29.51 7.67 -11.86
CA VAL A 50 28.77 7.86 -10.60
C VAL A 50 29.41 7.06 -9.45
N ALA A 51 30.35 6.16 -9.73
CA ALA A 51 30.87 5.22 -8.74
C ALA A 51 31.84 5.84 -7.71
N MET A 52 32.28 7.10 -7.86
CA MET A 52 33.34 7.66 -7.01
C MET A 52 33.02 8.97 -6.29
N SER A 53 31.75 9.38 -6.20
CA SER A 53 31.39 10.49 -5.30
C SER A 53 29.95 10.44 -4.82
N ARG A 54 29.80 10.62 -3.49
CA ARG A 54 28.58 11.02 -2.75
C ARG A 54 27.60 9.91 -2.35
N GLY A 55 27.92 9.26 -1.22
CA GLY A 55 27.01 8.33 -0.53
C GLY A 55 25.70 8.96 -0.01
N THR A 56 25.59 10.29 0.08
CA THR A 56 24.38 11.00 0.52
C THR A 56 23.57 11.60 -0.64
N ASP A 57 24.23 12.24 -1.62
CA ASP A 57 23.53 12.91 -2.72
C ASP A 57 22.87 11.91 -3.69
N SER A 58 23.44 10.71 -3.81
CA SER A 58 22.86 9.65 -4.65
C SER A 58 21.50 9.17 -4.13
N GLN A 59 21.30 9.13 -2.80
CA GLN A 59 20.03 8.65 -2.21
C GLN A 59 18.92 9.71 -2.31
N VAL A 60 19.26 10.99 -2.15
CA VAL A 60 18.31 12.09 -2.40
C VAL A 60 17.83 12.07 -3.86
N GLY A 61 18.73 11.80 -4.81
CA GLY A 61 18.39 11.64 -6.22
C GLY A 61 17.46 10.46 -6.50
N VAL A 62 17.74 9.28 -5.90
CA VAL A 62 16.88 8.09 -6.03
C VAL A 62 15.49 8.35 -5.45
N GLY A 63 15.40 8.93 -4.26
CA GLY A 63 14.12 9.30 -3.64
C GLY A 63 13.30 10.24 -4.54
N ALA A 64 13.94 11.24 -5.15
CA ALA A 64 13.27 12.12 -6.11
C ALA A 64 12.75 11.36 -7.35
N MET A 65 13.51 10.39 -7.87
CA MET A 65 13.06 9.53 -8.97
C MET A 65 11.85 8.69 -8.57
N ILE A 66 11.85 8.10 -7.38
CA ILE A 66 10.71 7.32 -6.85
C ILE A 66 9.47 8.20 -6.69
N MET A 67 9.62 9.41 -6.16
CA MET A 67 8.52 10.36 -5.99
C MET A 67 8.02 10.95 -7.32
N SER A 68 8.83 10.89 -8.38
CA SER A 68 8.41 11.29 -9.74
C SER A 68 7.50 10.28 -10.44
N ILE A 69 7.44 9.03 -9.95
CA ILE A 69 6.49 8.04 -10.45
C ILE A 69 5.07 8.54 -10.14
N PRO A 70 4.17 8.65 -11.12
CA PRO A 70 2.82 9.17 -10.90
C PRO A 70 2.08 8.39 -9.83
N TYR A 71 1.53 9.10 -8.83
CA TYR A 71 0.82 8.47 -7.71
C TYR A 71 -0.36 7.59 -8.15
N LEU A 72 -1.04 7.94 -9.25
CA LEU A 72 -2.12 7.11 -9.80
C LEU A 72 -1.60 5.75 -10.26
N ASN A 73 -0.44 5.72 -10.95
CA ASN A 73 0.18 4.46 -11.38
C ASN A 73 0.57 3.61 -10.16
N LYS A 74 1.04 4.24 -9.09
CA LYS A 74 1.35 3.58 -7.83
C LYS A 74 0.10 2.97 -7.18
N ILE A 75 -0.99 3.74 -7.08
CA ILE A 75 -2.28 3.25 -6.54
C ILE A 75 -2.80 2.09 -7.37
N GLU A 76 -2.81 2.20 -8.71
CA GLU A 76 -3.25 1.12 -9.59
C GLU A 76 -2.42 -0.16 -9.41
N THR A 77 -1.10 -0.01 -9.22
CA THR A 77 -0.21 -1.15 -8.93
C THR A 77 -0.56 -1.77 -7.58
N LEU A 78 -0.79 -0.96 -6.55
CA LEU A 78 -1.18 -1.42 -5.22
C LEU A 78 -2.54 -2.12 -5.22
N CYS A 79 -3.53 -1.62 -5.97
CA CYS A 79 -4.82 -2.30 -6.13
C CYS A 79 -4.68 -3.73 -6.72
N ARG A 80 -3.64 -3.99 -7.52
CA ARG A 80 -3.34 -5.34 -8.03
C ARG A 80 -2.59 -6.20 -7.01
N ILE A 81 -1.76 -5.59 -6.16
CA ILE A 81 -0.96 -6.29 -5.14
C ILE A 81 -1.82 -6.68 -3.93
N CYS A 82 -2.58 -5.72 -3.40
CA CYS A 82 -3.51 -5.85 -2.29
C CYS A 82 -4.90 -5.40 -2.76
N PRO A 83 -5.68 -6.29 -3.40
CA PRO A 83 -7.01 -5.93 -3.89
C PRO A 83 -7.99 -5.73 -2.74
N ALA A 84 -9.01 -4.89 -2.99
CA ALA A 84 -10.14 -4.73 -2.07
C ALA A 84 -10.87 -6.06 -1.84
N LEU A 85 -11.51 -6.18 -0.68
CA LEU A 85 -12.25 -7.39 -0.31
C LEU A 85 -13.37 -7.65 -1.33
N GLN A 86 -13.24 -8.75 -2.06
CA GLN A 86 -14.21 -9.15 -3.07
C GLN A 86 -15.51 -9.62 -2.43
N VAL A 87 -16.63 -9.41 -3.13
CA VAL A 87 -17.91 -9.97 -2.71
C VAL A 87 -17.80 -11.51 -2.65
N PRO A 88 -18.29 -12.16 -1.60
CA PRO A 88 -18.23 -13.61 -1.48
C PRO A 88 -18.87 -14.29 -2.70
N HIS A 89 -18.17 -15.28 -3.28
CA HIS A 89 -18.67 -16.04 -4.42
C HIS A 89 -19.91 -16.87 -4.03
N PRO A 90 -20.84 -17.16 -4.95
CA PRO A 90 -21.93 -18.08 -4.70
C PRO A 90 -21.39 -19.43 -4.16
N GLY A 91 -21.77 -19.79 -2.93
CA GLY A 91 -21.30 -21.01 -2.24
C GLY A 91 -20.20 -20.81 -1.20
N SER A 92 -19.64 -19.61 -1.05
CA SER A 92 -18.77 -19.26 0.08
C SER A 92 -19.58 -18.98 1.36
N PRO A 93 -18.97 -19.09 2.57
CA PRO A 93 -19.65 -18.78 3.82
C PRO A 93 -20.28 -17.38 3.76
N ARG A 94 -21.53 -17.27 4.23
CA ARG A 94 -22.23 -15.99 4.22
C ARG A 94 -21.50 -15.01 5.16
N THR A 95 -21.06 -13.88 4.62
CA THR A 95 -20.71 -12.70 5.42
C THR A 95 -22.00 -12.03 5.88
N GLU A 96 -22.06 -11.61 7.14
CA GLU A 96 -23.27 -11.00 7.71
C GLU A 96 -23.56 -9.62 7.10
N THR A 97 -22.50 -8.90 6.72
CA THR A 97 -22.57 -7.60 6.03
C THR A 97 -21.33 -7.38 5.16
N ARG A 98 -21.32 -6.28 4.41
CA ARG A 98 -20.14 -5.75 3.72
C ARG A 98 -20.02 -4.26 4.04
N GLY A 99 -18.98 -3.92 4.79
CA GLY A 99 -18.52 -2.59 5.12
C GLY A 99 -17.44 -2.09 4.17
N ALA A 100 -17.02 -0.84 4.36
CA ALA A 100 -15.98 -0.21 3.55
C ALA A 100 -14.64 -0.11 4.30
N LEU A 101 -13.53 -0.26 3.57
CA LEU A 101 -12.20 0.13 4.00
C LEU A 101 -11.78 1.40 3.26
N ILE A 102 -11.56 2.48 4.01
CA ILE A 102 -11.10 3.77 3.51
C ILE A 102 -9.68 4.00 4.00
N ALA A 103 -8.78 4.35 3.09
CA ALA A 103 -7.39 4.70 3.43
C ALA A 103 -7.07 6.13 3.04
N ILE A 104 -6.52 6.88 4.00
CA ILE A 104 -6.03 8.25 3.79
C ILE A 104 -4.54 8.16 3.52
N GLU A 105 -4.14 8.60 2.32
CA GLU A 105 -2.81 8.37 1.75
C GLU A 105 -2.20 9.68 1.26
N GLY A 106 -0.88 9.79 1.28
CA GLY A 106 -0.20 10.99 0.79
C GLY A 106 1.18 11.19 1.39
N PRO A 107 1.98 12.11 0.83
CA PRO A 107 3.38 12.24 1.17
C PRO A 107 3.65 13.00 2.48
N ARG A 108 2.67 13.72 3.04
CA ARG A 108 2.85 14.65 4.17
C ARG A 108 2.03 14.27 5.41
N PRO A 109 2.66 13.74 6.48
CA PRO A 109 1.95 13.23 7.66
C PRO A 109 1.01 14.24 8.35
N GLU A 110 1.39 15.52 8.39
CA GLU A 110 0.57 16.59 8.94
C GLU A 110 -0.73 16.81 8.17
N MET A 111 -0.67 16.72 6.84
CA MET A 111 -1.86 16.81 6.00
C MET A 111 -2.73 15.55 6.12
N LEU A 112 -2.12 14.37 6.26
CA LEU A 112 -2.87 13.13 6.54
C LEU A 112 -3.65 13.25 7.84
N ARG A 113 -3.02 13.72 8.92
CA ARG A 113 -3.70 13.91 10.22
C ARG A 113 -4.87 14.88 10.13
N MET A 114 -4.70 15.98 9.39
CA MET A 114 -5.75 16.99 9.20
C MET A 114 -6.95 16.41 8.44
N VAL A 115 -6.72 15.77 7.29
CA VAL A 115 -7.77 15.12 6.48
C VAL A 115 -8.41 13.96 7.25
N ALA A 116 -7.62 13.16 7.95
CA ALA A 116 -8.12 12.07 8.79
C ALA A 116 -9.00 12.56 9.93
N GLY A 117 -8.60 13.64 10.62
CA GLY A 117 -9.43 14.25 11.66
C GLY A 117 -10.77 14.75 11.14
N ALA A 118 -10.80 15.34 9.94
CA ALA A 118 -12.05 15.77 9.30
C ALA A 118 -12.97 14.59 8.96
N VAL A 119 -12.43 13.58 8.27
CA VAL A 119 -13.18 12.38 7.87
C VAL A 119 -13.67 11.59 9.10
N GLU A 120 -12.81 11.44 10.12
CA GLU A 120 -13.15 10.75 11.36
C GLU A 120 -14.30 11.44 12.10
N ARG A 121 -14.21 12.75 12.34
CA ARG A 121 -15.21 13.51 13.11
C ARG A 121 -16.60 13.35 12.49
N MET A 122 -16.67 13.40 11.18
CA MET A 122 -17.93 13.25 10.48
C MET A 122 -18.43 11.80 10.47
N LEU A 123 -17.59 10.82 10.09
CA LEU A 123 -18.03 9.43 10.03
C LEU A 123 -18.48 8.91 11.40
N SER A 124 -17.84 9.37 12.47
CA SER A 124 -18.23 9.04 13.86
C SER A 124 -19.55 9.70 14.28
N GLY A 125 -19.93 10.82 13.66
CA GLY A 125 -21.19 11.52 13.91
C GLY A 125 -22.38 10.97 13.13
N SER A 126 -22.16 10.04 12.19
CA SER A 126 -23.21 9.47 11.35
C SER A 126 -23.86 8.27 12.03
N GLU A 127 -25.17 8.33 12.28
CA GLU A 127 -25.91 7.27 13.00
C GLU A 127 -25.98 5.93 12.25
N ASP A 128 -25.80 5.97 10.94
CA ASP A 128 -25.80 4.84 10.00
C ASP A 128 -24.41 4.20 9.82
N ILE A 129 -23.37 4.67 10.52
CA ILE A 129 -21.99 4.19 10.36
C ILE A 129 -21.43 3.69 11.69
N VAL A 130 -20.73 2.55 11.65
CA VAL A 130 -19.91 2.06 12.76
C VAL A 130 -18.44 2.14 12.38
N LEU A 131 -17.80 3.22 12.82
CA LEU A 131 -16.41 3.51 12.51
C LEU A 131 -15.47 2.78 13.47
N LYS A 132 -14.45 2.10 12.91
CA LYS A 132 -13.25 1.71 13.65
C LYS A 132 -12.02 2.23 12.91
N LYS A 133 -11.02 2.65 13.67
CA LYS A 133 -9.82 3.31 13.14
C LYS A 133 -8.63 2.36 13.21
N TRP A 134 -7.78 2.45 12.21
CA TRP A 134 -6.47 1.79 12.17
C TRP A 134 -5.41 2.83 11.81
N GLY A 135 -4.25 2.69 12.42
CA GLY A 135 -3.10 3.56 12.19
C GLY A 135 -1.90 2.97 12.88
N ASP A 136 -0.71 3.45 12.57
CA ASP A 136 0.51 2.95 13.20
C ASP A 136 0.75 3.53 14.61
N ASP A 137 -0.29 4.10 15.23
CA ASP A 137 -0.22 4.77 16.54
C ASP A 137 -0.25 3.80 17.74
N ASP A 138 0.17 2.55 17.52
CA ASP A 138 0.35 1.58 18.58
C ASP A 138 1.84 1.47 18.94
N SER A 139 2.22 2.25 19.94
CA SER A 139 3.32 1.95 20.87
C SER A 139 4.63 1.39 20.27
N SER A 140 5.22 2.09 19.30
CA SER A 140 6.68 2.03 19.10
C SER A 140 7.30 3.34 19.60
N PRO A 141 8.28 3.31 20.51
CA PRO A 141 8.86 4.53 21.05
C PRO A 141 9.46 5.34 19.90
N ARG A 142 9.23 6.64 19.99
CA ARG A 142 9.70 7.80 19.21
C ARG A 142 11.23 7.90 19.03
N ALA A 143 11.94 6.78 19.16
CA ALA A 143 13.39 6.63 19.14
C ALA A 143 13.99 6.63 17.72
N GLU A 144 13.19 6.44 16.66
CA GLU A 144 13.74 6.43 15.29
C GLU A 144 13.88 7.82 14.66
N GLU A 145 12.98 8.78 14.94
CA GLU A 145 13.12 10.15 14.42
C GLU A 145 14.16 10.99 15.18
N ALA A 146 14.29 10.79 16.50
CA ALA A 146 15.24 11.55 17.33
C ALA A 146 16.71 11.15 17.11
N GLY A 147 16.97 9.98 16.51
CA GLY A 147 18.33 9.49 16.22
C GLY A 147 18.98 10.12 14.98
N MET A 148 18.21 10.80 14.13
CA MET A 148 18.68 11.35 12.86
C MET A 148 19.24 12.77 12.96
N ALA A 149 18.78 13.58 13.92
CA ALA A 149 19.17 14.99 14.00
C ALA A 149 20.49 15.24 14.74
N ASN A 150 21.07 14.25 15.43
CA ASN A 150 22.23 14.50 16.30
C ASN A 150 23.30 13.40 16.23
N ARG A 151 24.04 13.30 15.11
CA ARG A 151 25.36 12.67 15.09
C ARG A 151 26.37 13.49 14.32
N GLY A 152 26.69 14.66 14.89
CA GLY A 152 28.01 15.26 14.75
C GLY A 152 29.03 14.41 15.50
N SER A 153 29.45 13.28 14.93
CA SER A 153 30.68 12.58 15.33
C SER A 153 31.04 11.53 14.29
N SER A 154 32.26 11.62 13.79
CA SER A 154 32.93 10.69 12.88
C SER A 154 32.77 9.22 13.31
N TRP A 155 31.81 8.53 12.71
CA TRP A 155 31.73 7.07 12.66
C TRP A 155 31.55 6.68 11.19
N ARG A 156 32.41 5.80 10.68
CA ARG A 156 32.41 5.33 9.28
C ARG A 156 30.98 4.95 8.89
N PHE A 157 30.41 5.67 7.91
CA PHE A 157 29.12 5.32 7.31
C PHE A 157 29.18 3.86 6.86
N LYS A 158 28.28 3.02 7.38
CA LYS A 158 28.14 1.61 6.99
C LYS A 158 26.80 1.46 6.28
N PRO A 159 26.74 1.67 4.95
CA PRO A 159 25.49 1.66 4.18
C PRO A 159 24.64 0.40 4.45
N HIS A 160 25.30 -0.75 4.62
CA HIS A 160 24.64 -2.02 4.86
C HIS A 160 23.90 -2.09 6.22
N ALA A 161 24.45 -1.44 7.25
CA ALA A 161 23.83 -1.43 8.58
C ALA A 161 22.57 -0.56 8.62
N GLU A 162 22.58 0.59 7.93
CA GLU A 162 21.40 1.46 7.80
C GLU A 162 20.32 0.83 6.90
N ALA A 163 20.72 0.24 5.76
CA ALA A 163 19.81 -0.50 4.89
C ALA A 163 19.07 -1.61 5.65
N SER A 164 19.82 -2.37 6.47
CA SER A 164 19.25 -3.42 7.32
C SER A 164 18.23 -2.86 8.32
N ARG A 165 18.46 -1.67 8.89
CA ARG A 165 17.52 -1.06 9.85
C ARG A 165 16.20 -0.65 9.20
N TYR A 166 16.24 0.03 8.06
CA TYR A 166 15.00 0.38 7.34
C TYR A 166 14.24 -0.85 6.87
N CYS A 167 14.97 -1.86 6.37
CA CYS A 167 14.40 -3.13 5.96
C CYS A 167 13.68 -3.83 7.13
N MET A 168 14.33 -3.93 8.30
CA MET A 168 13.71 -4.52 9.50
C MET A 168 12.53 -3.70 10.03
N SER A 169 12.62 -2.36 10.03
CA SER A 169 11.51 -1.48 10.44
C SER A 169 10.31 -1.65 9.50
N TYR A 170 10.56 -1.77 8.19
CA TYR A 170 9.51 -2.06 7.20
C TYR A 170 8.90 -3.44 7.41
N PHE A 171 9.71 -4.49 7.58
CA PHE A 171 9.19 -5.85 7.77
C PHE A 171 8.38 -5.98 9.05
N GLY A 172 8.84 -5.40 10.16
CA GLY A 172 8.06 -5.36 11.40
C GLY A 172 6.72 -4.65 11.22
N ARG A 173 6.67 -3.58 10.42
CA ARG A 173 5.43 -2.91 10.03
C ARG A 173 4.53 -3.79 9.16
N MET A 174 5.10 -4.52 8.20
CA MET A 174 4.33 -5.43 7.35
C MET A 174 3.69 -6.54 8.18
N THR A 175 4.43 -7.17 9.10
CA THR A 175 3.87 -8.18 10.01
C THR A 175 2.64 -7.67 10.76
N ARG A 176 2.70 -6.45 11.33
CA ARG A 176 1.55 -5.82 12.00
C ARG A 176 0.37 -5.58 11.06
N TRP A 177 0.61 -5.18 9.82
CA TRP A 177 -0.47 -4.96 8.85
C TRP A 177 -1.11 -6.26 8.38
N HIS A 178 -0.35 -7.36 8.29
CA HIS A 178 -0.91 -8.69 8.04
C HIS A 178 -1.87 -9.12 9.16
N GLU A 179 -1.50 -8.89 10.42
CA GLU A 179 -2.37 -9.15 11.57
C GLU A 179 -3.63 -8.26 11.54
N ARG A 180 -3.45 -6.95 11.35
CA ARG A 180 -4.54 -5.97 11.27
C ARG A 180 -5.49 -6.23 10.11
N SER A 181 -5.00 -6.78 8.99
CA SER A 181 -5.83 -7.14 7.84
C SER A 181 -6.98 -8.05 8.25
N ASN A 182 -6.71 -9.05 9.09
CA ASN A 182 -7.74 -9.98 9.55
C ASN A 182 -8.78 -9.27 10.44
N GLU A 183 -8.34 -8.37 11.32
CA GLU A 183 -9.24 -7.56 12.14
C GLU A 183 -10.10 -6.61 11.32
N ILE A 184 -9.53 -6.01 10.28
CA ILE A 184 -10.24 -5.13 9.35
C ILE A 184 -11.29 -5.94 8.60
N ILE A 185 -10.91 -7.10 8.03
CA ILE A 185 -11.84 -8.01 7.35
C ILE A 185 -12.99 -8.39 8.29
N GLN A 186 -12.68 -8.80 9.52
CA GLN A 186 -13.69 -9.15 10.51
C GLN A 186 -14.66 -7.97 10.76
N HIS A 187 -14.13 -6.77 11.02
CA HIS A 187 -14.95 -5.58 11.25
C HIS A 187 -15.87 -5.26 10.08
N ILE A 188 -15.35 -5.28 8.84
CA ILE A 188 -16.14 -4.93 7.65
C ILE A 188 -17.03 -6.08 7.15
N THR A 189 -17.03 -7.25 7.79
CA THR A 189 -17.87 -8.40 7.38
C THR A 189 -18.85 -8.88 8.46
N THR A 190 -18.74 -8.37 9.68
CA THR A 190 -19.60 -8.69 10.83
C THR A 190 -20.64 -7.61 11.02
N GLN A 191 -21.91 -7.97 11.29
CA GLN A 191 -22.93 -6.97 11.60
C GLN A 191 -22.58 -6.28 12.93
N PRO A 192 -22.65 -4.93 12.98
CA PRO A 192 -22.53 -4.24 14.25
C PRO A 192 -23.68 -4.67 15.17
N GLY A 193 -23.36 -5.15 16.37
CA GLY A 193 -24.38 -5.54 17.34
C GLY A 193 -25.34 -4.39 17.69
N PRO A 194 -26.56 -4.69 18.18
CA PRO A 194 -27.47 -3.66 18.69
C PRO A 194 -26.74 -2.81 19.75
N MET A 195 -26.89 -1.49 19.67
CA MET A 195 -26.37 -0.59 20.70
C MET A 195 -26.97 -1.03 22.06
N PRO A 196 -26.18 -1.08 23.15
CA PRO A 196 -26.76 -1.29 24.47
C PRO A 196 -27.61 -0.07 24.79
N ASP A 197 -28.93 -0.18 24.56
CA ASP A 197 -29.89 0.80 25.05
C ASP A 197 -29.75 0.91 26.56
N ASP A 198 -29.75 2.17 27.01
CA ASP A 198 -29.64 2.59 28.40
C ASP A 198 -30.53 1.74 29.30
N ALA A 199 -29.90 0.88 30.11
CA ALA A 199 -30.57 -0.07 30.98
C ALA A 199 -31.20 0.66 32.16
N THR A 200 -32.35 1.30 31.93
CA THR A 200 -33.23 1.76 33.01
C THR A 200 -34.36 0.73 33.20
N ALA A 201 -34.15 -0.10 34.22
CA ALA A 201 -35.16 -0.73 35.09
C ALA A 201 -36.42 -1.39 34.47
N GLY A 202 -36.48 -2.71 34.62
CA GLY A 202 -37.66 -3.33 35.24
C GLY A 202 -38.43 -4.35 34.40
N GLY A 203 -38.52 -5.57 34.93
CA GLY A 203 -39.76 -6.35 34.86
C GLY A 203 -39.86 -7.44 33.79
N ARG A 204 -39.72 -8.68 34.25
CA ARG A 204 -40.25 -9.94 33.67
C ARG A 204 -41.46 -9.75 32.74
N SER A 205 -41.42 -10.37 31.55
CA SER A 205 -42.43 -11.38 31.16
C SER A 205 -42.00 -12.16 29.92
N ARG A 206 -42.21 -13.48 29.97
CA ARG A 206 -42.07 -14.42 28.85
C ARG A 206 -43.22 -14.25 27.87
N SER A 207 -42.90 -14.55 26.61
CA SER A 207 -43.79 -15.12 25.59
C SER A 207 -44.54 -14.15 24.69
N THR A 208 -44.47 -14.51 23.40
CA THR A 208 -45.47 -14.31 22.33
C THR A 208 -45.22 -13.18 21.33
N THR A 209 -44.15 -13.26 20.52
CA THR A 209 -44.09 -12.48 19.27
C THR A 209 -43.24 -13.10 18.14
N TRP A 210 -43.30 -14.42 17.92
CA TRP A 210 -42.70 -15.07 16.73
C TRP A 210 -43.46 -14.83 15.41
N LEU A 211 -44.28 -13.77 15.34
CA LEU A 211 -45.10 -13.43 14.16
C LEU A 211 -45.02 -11.95 13.77
N ALA A 212 -44.22 -11.13 14.48
CA ALA A 212 -43.94 -9.74 14.11
C ALA A 212 -42.59 -9.58 13.36
N GLU A 213 -41.88 -10.68 13.09
CA GLU A 213 -40.55 -10.68 12.45
C GLU A 213 -40.60 -10.59 10.91
N THR A 214 -41.79 -10.69 10.30
CA THR A 214 -41.91 -10.71 8.83
C THR A 214 -42.29 -9.36 8.21
N LEU A 215 -42.53 -8.31 9.02
CA LEU A 215 -42.90 -6.98 8.51
C LEU A 215 -42.11 -5.82 9.13
N ALA A 216 -41.01 -6.12 9.83
CA ALA A 216 -40.08 -5.12 10.36
C ALA A 216 -38.64 -5.35 9.85
N SER A 217 -38.47 -5.60 8.55
CA SER A 217 -37.16 -5.54 7.90
C SER A 217 -36.85 -4.11 7.44
N THR A 218 -36.95 -3.16 8.36
CA THR A 218 -36.12 -1.94 8.34
C THR A 218 -35.28 -2.00 9.60
N SER A 219 -34.53 -3.09 9.77
CA SER A 219 -33.45 -3.07 10.74
C SER A 219 -32.46 -2.01 10.25
N ASN A 220 -32.18 -1.05 11.12
CA ASN A 220 -31.30 0.07 10.86
C ASN A 220 -29.86 -0.46 10.76
N THR A 221 -29.53 -1.18 9.69
CA THR A 221 -28.24 -1.88 9.55
C THR A 221 -27.15 -0.85 9.31
N ARG A 222 -26.50 -0.42 10.39
CA ARG A 222 -25.36 0.47 10.32
C ARG A 222 -24.25 -0.18 9.49
N VAL A 223 -23.57 0.63 8.68
CA VAL A 223 -22.48 0.21 7.82
C VAL A 223 -21.19 0.20 8.63
N PRO A 224 -20.51 -0.94 8.80
CA PRO A 224 -19.18 -0.93 9.39
C PRO A 224 -18.19 -0.26 8.43
N VAL A 225 -17.44 0.72 8.92
CA VAL A 225 -16.40 1.40 8.15
C VAL A 225 -15.07 1.28 8.88
N ALA A 226 -14.06 0.80 8.16
CA ALA A 226 -12.68 0.80 8.60
C ALA A 226 -11.95 2.01 8.00
N LEU A 227 -11.35 2.83 8.85
CA LEU A 227 -10.63 4.04 8.43
C LEU A 227 -9.15 3.94 8.80
N VAL A 228 -8.28 3.98 7.80
CA VAL A 228 -6.82 4.08 8.00
C VAL A 228 -6.39 5.55 7.96
N THR A 229 -5.86 6.05 9.08
CA THR A 229 -5.68 7.49 9.31
C THR A 229 -4.24 8.00 9.15
N THR A 230 -3.24 7.12 9.20
CA THR A 230 -1.82 7.50 9.23
C THR A 230 -1.03 7.03 8.01
N GLY A 231 -1.67 6.94 6.85
CA GLY A 231 -1.09 6.31 5.66
C GLY A 231 -1.20 4.79 5.69
N PHE A 232 -1.33 4.21 4.50
CA PHE A 232 -1.48 2.78 4.26
C PHE A 232 -0.43 2.34 3.22
N SER A 233 -0.82 1.61 2.20
CA SER A 233 0.09 0.96 1.28
C SER A 233 0.91 1.92 0.44
N LEU A 234 0.33 3.02 -0.04
CA LEU A 234 1.05 4.00 -0.84
C LEU A 234 2.06 4.78 0.01
N THR A 235 1.60 5.38 1.11
CA THR A 235 2.43 6.24 1.97
C THR A 235 3.65 5.49 2.50
N TRP A 236 3.44 4.26 2.98
CA TRP A 236 4.54 3.49 3.57
C TRP A 236 5.46 2.91 2.50
N SER A 237 4.95 2.48 1.35
CA SER A 237 5.83 2.04 0.26
C SER A 237 6.68 3.18 -0.28
N ASP A 238 6.12 4.38 -0.45
CA ASP A 238 6.89 5.58 -0.83
C ASP A 238 7.97 5.91 0.20
N LYS A 239 7.60 6.00 1.48
CA LYS A 239 8.53 6.35 2.56
C LYS A 239 9.70 5.36 2.64
N PHE A 240 9.42 4.06 2.61
CA PHE A 240 10.46 3.05 2.79
C PHE A 240 11.28 2.81 1.53
N ALA A 241 10.70 2.91 0.33
CA ALA A 241 11.45 2.83 -0.92
C ALA A 241 12.42 4.03 -1.07
N CYS A 242 12.06 5.21 -0.57
CA CYS A 242 12.98 6.36 -0.55
C CYS A 242 14.08 6.24 0.52
N ALA A 243 13.81 5.52 1.62
CA ALA A 243 14.74 5.41 2.74
C ALA A 243 15.72 4.24 2.61
N MET A 244 15.32 3.14 1.97
CA MET A 244 16.17 1.98 1.73
C MET A 244 17.15 2.26 0.58
N PRO A 245 18.46 2.20 0.82
CA PRO A 245 19.42 2.48 -0.23
C PRO A 245 19.45 1.34 -1.25
N ILE A 246 19.40 1.70 -2.53
CA ILE A 246 19.66 0.78 -3.64
C ILE A 246 21.17 0.59 -3.75
N ILE A 247 21.67 -0.58 -3.36
CA ILE A 247 23.10 -0.95 -3.36
C ILE A 247 23.45 -1.98 -4.45
N ASP A 248 22.47 -2.34 -5.28
CA ASP A 248 22.55 -3.28 -6.37
C ASP A 248 22.08 -2.61 -7.68
N SER A 249 21.76 -3.41 -8.71
CA SER A 249 21.38 -2.92 -10.03
C SER A 249 19.89 -2.63 -10.20
N TYR A 250 19.08 -2.56 -9.12
CA TYR A 250 17.66 -2.26 -9.25
C TYR A 250 17.42 -0.84 -9.77
N ALA A 251 16.49 -0.69 -10.71
CA ALA A 251 15.98 0.63 -11.08
C ALA A 251 15.08 1.17 -9.95
N PRO A 252 14.98 2.50 -9.75
CA PRO A 252 14.14 3.07 -8.69
C PRO A 252 12.67 2.64 -8.76
N VAL A 253 12.11 2.48 -9.96
CA VAL A 253 10.73 2.01 -10.17
C VAL A 253 10.54 0.54 -9.74
N ASP A 254 11.52 -0.31 -10.05
CA ASP A 254 11.48 -1.72 -9.67
C ASP A 254 11.71 -1.88 -8.16
N HIS A 255 12.58 -1.05 -7.59
CA HIS A 255 12.78 -0.99 -6.14
C HIS A 255 11.48 -0.60 -5.42
N TRP A 256 10.81 0.47 -5.85
CA TRP A 256 9.51 0.85 -5.30
C TRP A 256 8.48 -0.27 -5.42
N THR A 257 8.43 -0.93 -6.59
CA THR A 257 7.51 -2.05 -6.83
C THR A 257 7.81 -3.21 -5.90
N TRP A 258 9.09 -3.56 -5.70
CA TRP A 258 9.51 -4.58 -4.73
C TRP A 258 9.04 -4.25 -3.31
N VAL A 259 9.22 -3.02 -2.84
CA VAL A 259 8.71 -2.57 -1.54
C VAL A 259 7.19 -2.70 -1.46
N ALA A 260 6.48 -2.32 -2.53
CA ALA A 260 5.03 -2.42 -2.62
C ALA A 260 4.53 -3.88 -2.52
N THR A 261 5.28 -4.86 -3.04
CA THR A 261 4.84 -6.27 -3.05
C THR A 261 4.65 -6.89 -1.66
N PHE A 262 5.22 -6.31 -0.61
CA PHE A 262 5.01 -6.79 0.77
C PHE A 262 3.57 -6.61 1.30
N TRP A 263 2.78 -5.77 0.63
CA TRP A 263 1.35 -5.63 0.90
C TRP A 263 0.51 -6.81 0.42
N ARG A 264 1.08 -7.73 -0.36
CA ARG A 264 0.38 -8.93 -0.83
C ARG A 264 -0.12 -9.74 0.36
N GLY A 265 -1.41 -10.06 0.37
CA GLY A 265 -2.08 -10.79 1.46
C GLY A 265 -2.77 -9.89 2.49
N ILE A 266 -2.57 -8.58 2.39
CA ILE A 266 -3.30 -7.57 3.16
C ILE A 266 -4.50 -7.09 2.31
N VAL A 267 -5.65 -6.87 2.93
CA VAL A 267 -6.85 -6.35 2.26
C VAL A 267 -6.63 -4.92 1.75
N GLY A 268 -6.98 -4.67 0.49
CA GLY A 268 -6.89 -3.34 -0.12
C GLY A 268 -8.05 -2.42 0.25
N PRO A 269 -7.87 -1.08 0.18
CA PRO A 269 -8.94 -0.13 0.38
C PRO A 269 -9.98 -0.19 -0.73
N ASP A 270 -11.24 0.02 -0.38
CA ASP A 270 -12.31 0.28 -1.34
C ASP A 270 -12.27 1.75 -1.82
N LEU A 271 -11.79 2.66 -0.96
CA LEU A 271 -11.58 4.08 -1.26
C LEU A 271 -10.20 4.55 -0.81
N PHE A 272 -9.43 5.09 -1.75
CA PHE A 272 -8.23 5.87 -1.50
C PHE A 272 -8.59 7.35 -1.42
N ILE A 273 -8.38 7.99 -0.27
CA ILE A 273 -8.38 9.46 -0.16
C ILE A 273 -6.93 9.92 -0.25
N TYR A 274 -6.50 10.30 -1.45
CA TYR A 274 -5.15 10.76 -1.72
C TYR A 274 -5.01 12.25 -1.47
N VAL A 275 -4.30 12.61 -0.41
CA VAL A 275 -3.97 13.98 -0.02
C VAL A 275 -2.77 14.44 -0.84
N LYS A 276 -3.04 15.35 -1.78
CA LYS A 276 -2.06 15.89 -2.72
C LYS A 276 -1.66 17.32 -2.34
N PRO A 277 -0.42 17.52 -1.85
CA PRO A 277 0.24 18.82 -1.90
C PRO A 277 0.09 19.50 -3.26
N SER A 278 -0.53 20.67 -3.30
CA SER A 278 -0.81 21.35 -4.57
C SER A 278 -0.50 22.84 -4.49
N SER A 279 -0.10 23.43 -5.62
CA SER A 279 0.02 24.88 -5.77
C SER A 279 -1.36 25.54 -5.84
N GLU A 280 -1.43 26.85 -5.61
CA GLU A 280 -2.68 27.60 -5.84
C GLU A 280 -3.15 27.49 -7.30
N GLU A 281 -2.22 27.48 -8.26
CA GLU A 281 -2.55 27.32 -9.68
C GLU A 281 -3.22 25.97 -9.96
N ASP A 282 -2.70 24.88 -9.39
CA ASP A 282 -3.27 23.54 -9.53
C ASP A 282 -4.66 23.45 -8.90
N ILE A 283 -4.85 24.06 -7.72
CA ILE A 283 -6.15 24.08 -7.03
C ILE A 283 -7.17 24.86 -7.86
N ARG A 284 -6.80 26.02 -8.42
CA ARG A 284 -7.68 26.80 -9.30
C ARG A 284 -8.07 26.05 -10.56
N LYS A 285 -7.15 25.26 -11.13
CA LYS A 285 -7.36 24.52 -12.37
C LYS A 285 -8.21 23.25 -12.19
N PHE A 286 -7.97 22.51 -11.10
CA PHE A 286 -8.55 21.17 -10.92
C PHE A 286 -9.53 21.07 -9.75
N GLY A 287 -9.69 22.13 -8.97
CA GLY A 287 -10.48 22.14 -7.74
C GLY A 287 -9.80 21.42 -6.57
N ASN A 288 -10.29 21.67 -5.37
CA ASN A 288 -9.77 21.08 -4.14
C ASN A 288 -10.06 19.58 -4.04
N ILE A 289 -11.18 19.11 -4.60
CA ILE A 289 -11.61 17.72 -4.47
C ILE A 289 -12.02 17.17 -5.83
N GLU A 290 -11.45 16.02 -6.18
CA GLU A 290 -11.77 15.29 -7.41
C GLU A 290 -12.08 13.84 -7.07
N VAL A 291 -13.31 13.40 -7.30
CA VAL A 291 -13.72 12.00 -7.15
C VAL A 291 -13.55 11.29 -8.48
N LYS A 292 -12.74 10.23 -8.50
CA LYS A 292 -12.50 9.36 -9.67
C LYS A 292 -13.34 8.09 -9.56
N SER A 293 -13.66 7.48 -10.71
CA SER A 293 -14.54 6.31 -10.81
C SER A 293 -13.97 5.02 -10.21
N ASN A 294 -12.67 4.95 -9.93
CA ASN A 294 -11.95 3.75 -9.50
C ASN A 294 -11.69 3.68 -7.99
N GLY A 295 -12.56 4.28 -7.18
CA GLY A 295 -12.38 4.30 -5.72
C GLY A 295 -11.21 5.19 -5.29
N ILE A 296 -10.99 6.30 -5.99
CA ILE A 296 -9.95 7.28 -5.65
C ILE A 296 -10.59 8.65 -5.52
N MET A 297 -10.38 9.30 -4.39
CA MET A 297 -10.69 10.69 -4.13
C MET A 297 -9.38 11.45 -3.96
N VAL A 298 -9.15 12.49 -4.76
CA VAL A 298 -7.97 13.36 -4.65
C VAL A 298 -8.35 14.62 -3.89
N VAL A 299 -7.65 14.88 -2.79
CA VAL A 299 -7.81 16.07 -1.95
C VAL A 299 -6.58 16.95 -2.10
N ARG A 300 -6.73 18.08 -2.81
CA ARG A 300 -5.66 19.06 -3.04
C ARG A 300 -5.64 20.08 -1.91
N ILE A 301 -4.51 20.17 -1.23
CA ILE A 301 -4.27 21.12 -0.14
C ILE A 301 -3.05 21.95 -0.48
N ASP A 302 -3.19 23.27 -0.34
CA ASP A 302 -2.08 24.19 -0.50
C ASP A 302 -0.98 23.88 0.52
N GLU A 303 0.26 23.75 0.06
CA GLU A 303 1.39 23.42 0.92
C GLU A 303 1.65 24.40 2.05
N ARG A 304 1.20 25.64 1.89
CA ARG A 304 1.46 26.76 2.80
C ARG A 304 0.29 27.05 3.73
N ARG A 305 -0.84 26.36 3.54
CA ARG A 305 -2.09 26.67 4.23
C ARG A 305 -2.71 25.41 4.81
N GLU A 306 -3.56 25.61 5.80
CA GLU A 306 -4.43 24.56 6.28
C GLU A 306 -5.61 24.36 5.33
N MET A 307 -6.28 23.20 5.46
CA MET A 307 -7.51 22.90 4.75
C MET A 307 -8.59 23.89 5.17
N ASP A 308 -9.18 24.59 4.21
CA ASP A 308 -10.26 25.53 4.48
C ASP A 308 -11.58 24.81 4.77
N GLU A 309 -12.50 25.48 5.47
CA GLU A 309 -13.79 24.90 5.86
C GLU A 309 -14.64 24.44 4.67
N MET A 310 -14.55 25.10 3.51
CA MET A 310 -15.33 24.74 2.33
C MET A 310 -14.83 23.43 1.74
N THR A 311 -13.50 23.27 1.62
CA THR A 311 -12.86 22.00 1.25
C THR A 311 -13.19 20.91 2.26
N GLU A 312 -13.09 21.20 3.56
CA GLU A 312 -13.44 20.24 4.60
C GLU A 312 -14.88 19.74 4.45
N ARG A 313 -15.86 20.64 4.34
CA ARG A 313 -17.28 20.29 4.18
C ARG A 313 -17.53 19.47 2.91
N ARG A 314 -16.84 19.77 1.81
CA ARG A 314 -16.99 19.01 0.56
C ARG A 314 -16.38 17.61 0.68
N LEU A 315 -15.20 17.47 1.28
CA LEU A 315 -14.55 16.18 1.54
C LEU A 315 -15.46 15.28 2.37
N VAL A 316 -15.97 15.88 3.43
CA VAL A 316 -16.92 15.29 4.38
C VAL A 316 -18.13 14.76 3.60
N PHE A 317 -18.84 15.63 2.89
CA PHE A 317 -20.00 15.25 2.09
C PHE A 317 -19.71 14.09 1.12
N GLU A 318 -18.65 14.20 0.30
CA GLU A 318 -18.32 13.19 -0.71
C GLU A 318 -17.97 11.84 -0.09
N THR A 319 -17.30 11.82 1.06
CA THR A 319 -16.91 10.57 1.72
C THR A 319 -18.12 9.84 2.26
N VAL A 320 -19.06 10.55 2.91
CA VAL A 320 -20.30 9.94 3.43
C VAL A 320 -21.20 9.47 2.29
N GLU A 321 -21.38 10.28 1.25
CA GLU A 321 -22.19 9.87 0.10
C GLU A 321 -21.57 8.68 -0.63
N TRP A 322 -20.25 8.60 -0.72
CA TRP A 322 -19.58 7.42 -1.26
C TRP A 322 -19.84 6.15 -0.42
N VAL A 323 -19.77 6.26 0.92
CA VAL A 323 -20.09 5.14 1.82
C VAL A 323 -21.55 4.70 1.65
N ARG A 324 -22.49 5.65 1.62
CA ARG A 324 -23.92 5.37 1.44
C ARG A 324 -24.25 4.80 0.07
N GLY A 325 -23.55 5.25 -0.96
CA GLY A 325 -23.66 4.74 -2.33
C GLY A 325 -23.33 3.25 -2.43
N GLY A 326 -22.49 2.72 -1.52
CA GLY A 326 -22.35 1.28 -1.34
C GLY A 326 -21.72 0.54 -2.54
N THR A 327 -21.00 1.24 -3.42
CA THR A 327 -20.43 0.67 -4.66
C THR A 327 -19.47 -0.49 -4.40
N TYR A 328 -18.88 -0.52 -3.20
CA TYR A 328 -18.01 -1.60 -2.72
C TYR A 328 -18.77 -2.91 -2.40
N LYS A 329 -20.10 -2.89 -2.33
CA LYS A 329 -20.93 -4.08 -2.09
C LYS A 329 -21.22 -4.87 -3.36
N THR A 330 -20.92 -4.32 -4.52
CA THR A 330 -21.14 -4.93 -5.83
C THR A 330 -19.79 -5.14 -6.51
N SER A 331 -19.40 -6.39 -6.77
CA SER A 331 -18.26 -6.65 -7.65
C SER A 331 -18.59 -6.14 -9.06
N PHE A 332 -17.64 -5.48 -9.71
CA PHE A 332 -17.70 -5.20 -11.15
C PHE A 332 -17.35 -6.44 -11.97
#